data_AF-A0A923V033-F1
#
_entry.id   AF-A0A923V033-F1
#
_cell.length_a   1.000
_cell.length_b   1.000
_cell.length_c   1.000
_cell.angle_alpha   90.00
_cell.angle_beta   90.00
_cell.angle_gamma   90.00
#
_symmetry.space_group_name_H-M   'P 1'
#
loop_
_entity.id
_entity.type
_entity.pdbx_description
1 polymer ?
#
loop_
_entity_poly.entity_id
_entity_poly.type
_entity_poly.pdbx_seq_one_letter_code
_entity_poly.pdbx_strand_id
1 'polypeptide(L)'
;MIKSLKVLQHHLSQAENQVAILEESGEHRHESFKKKAANIGMFPLKSSSVEVFQVNMGKMCNQVCQHCHVDAGPDRKEIMTKEVMKLCLDVLAHEDIKIVDLTGGAPELNPNFRWFVEEIKKLGKH
;
A
#
# COMPACT_ATOMS: atom_id res chain seq x y z
N MET A 1 9.95 30.32 -10.38
CA MET A 1 9.57 28.98 -9.86
C MET A 1 8.71 28.30 -10.93
N ILE A 2 9.06 27.10 -11.37
CA ILE A 2 8.24 26.37 -12.36
C ILE A 2 6.94 25.94 -11.67
N LYS A 3 5.79 26.26 -12.26
CA LYS A 3 4.47 25.88 -11.74
C LYS A 3 4.11 24.47 -12.22
N SER A 4 3.41 23.69 -11.39
CA SER A 4 2.95 22.35 -11.78
C SER A 4 1.89 22.41 -12.87
N LEU A 5 1.75 21.34 -13.67
CA LEU A 5 0.71 21.22 -14.69
C LEU A 5 -0.71 21.41 -14.13
N LYS A 6 -0.93 20.99 -12.88
CA LYS A 6 -2.20 21.18 -12.18
C LYS A 6 -2.47 22.66 -11.86
N VAL A 7 -1.47 23.39 -11.38
CA VAL A 7 -1.56 24.84 -11.13
C VAL A 7 -1.77 25.62 -12.44
N LEU A 8 -1.18 25.14 -13.53
CA LEU A 8 -1.34 25.71 -14.87
C LEU A 8 -2.67 25.30 -15.54
N GLN A 9 -3.52 24.51 -14.89
CA GLN A 9 -4.75 23.95 -15.45
C GLN A 9 -4.54 23.26 -16.81
N HIS A 10 -3.35 22.67 -17.00
CA HIS A 10 -3.00 22.00 -18.24
C HIS A 10 -3.80 20.69 -18.36
N HIS A 11 -4.29 20.36 -19.56
CA HIS A 11 -5.08 19.15 -19.78
C HIS A 11 -4.35 17.86 -19.36
N LEU A 12 -3.03 17.78 -19.59
CA LEU A 12 -2.17 16.69 -19.09
C LEU A 12 -2.07 16.60 -17.56
N SER A 13 -2.67 17.51 -16.79
CA SER A 13 -2.78 17.32 -15.33
C SER A 13 -3.79 16.23 -14.94
N GLN A 14 -4.65 15.82 -15.87
CA GLN A 14 -5.61 14.74 -15.72
C GLN A 14 -5.04 13.46 -16.32
N ALA A 15 -5.08 12.36 -15.56
CA ALA A 15 -4.50 11.09 -15.99
C ALA A 15 -5.19 10.53 -17.25
N GLU A 16 -6.48 10.77 -17.38
CA GLU A 16 -7.31 10.32 -18.50
C GLU A 16 -6.84 10.91 -19.83
N ASN A 17 -6.44 12.19 -19.83
CA ASN A 17 -5.90 12.86 -21.01
C ASN A 17 -4.51 12.33 -21.38
N GLN A 18 -3.69 11.97 -20.40
CA GLN A 18 -2.39 11.35 -20.65
C GLN A 18 -2.56 9.97 -21.30
N VAL A 19 -3.46 9.15 -20.74
CA VAL A 19 -3.78 7.81 -21.28
C VAL A 19 -4.35 7.94 -22.69
N ALA A 20 -5.28 8.88 -22.92
CA ALA A 20 -5.84 9.13 -24.25
C ALA A 20 -4.75 9.44 -25.28
N ILE A 21 -3.78 10.29 -24.95
CA ILE A 21 -2.66 10.62 -25.86
C ILE A 21 -1.76 9.42 -26.14
N LEU A 22 -1.49 8.58 -25.13
CA LEU A 22 -0.67 7.37 -25.29
C LEU A 22 -1.39 6.31 -26.15
N GLU A 23 -2.71 6.31 -26.15
CA GLU A 23 -3.56 5.36 -26.87
C GLU A 23 -4.07 5.90 -28.24
N GLU A 24 -4.09 7.23 -28.44
CA GLU A 24 -4.47 7.91 -29.68
C GLU A 24 -3.42 7.76 -30.79
N SER A 25 -3.88 7.98 -32.03
CA SER A 25 -3.16 7.68 -33.27
C SER A 25 -1.93 8.59 -33.47
N GLY A 26 -0.75 7.97 -33.67
CA GLY A 26 0.51 8.66 -33.97
C GLY A 26 1.70 7.69 -34.14
N GLU A 27 2.90 8.21 -34.43
CA GLU A 27 4.14 7.43 -34.66
C GLU A 27 4.59 6.58 -33.46
N HIS A 28 4.15 6.92 -32.24
CA HIS A 28 4.47 6.22 -31.00
C HIS A 28 3.25 5.57 -30.34
N ARG A 29 2.29 5.11 -31.15
CA ARG A 29 1.08 4.46 -30.65
C ARG A 29 1.43 3.17 -29.91
N HIS A 30 0.96 3.06 -28.67
CA HIS A 30 0.99 1.82 -27.92
C HIS A 30 -0.39 1.18 -27.90
N GLU A 31 -0.42 -0.15 -27.94
CA GLU A 31 -1.65 -0.89 -27.63
C GLU A 31 -2.05 -0.60 -26.18
N SER A 32 -3.34 -0.32 -25.94
CA SER A 32 -3.82 -0.09 -24.58
C SER A 32 -3.48 -1.27 -23.68
N PHE A 33 -3.12 -0.99 -22.43
CA PHE A 33 -2.79 -2.03 -21.45
C PHE A 33 -3.89 -3.11 -21.38
N LYS A 34 -5.15 -2.68 -21.39
CA LYS A 34 -6.32 -3.56 -21.38
C LYS A 34 -6.36 -4.48 -22.61
N LYS A 35 -6.11 -3.94 -23.81
CA LYS A 35 -6.10 -4.74 -25.04
C LYS A 35 -4.91 -5.69 -25.08
N LYS A 36 -3.72 -5.23 -24.66
CA LYS A 36 -2.53 -6.08 -24.56
C LYS A 36 -2.75 -7.24 -23.59
N ALA A 37 -3.30 -6.97 -22.40
CA ALA A 37 -3.65 -7.98 -21.42
C ALA A 37 -4.69 -8.99 -21.95
N ALA A 38 -5.70 -8.52 -22.69
CA ALA A 38 -6.69 -9.39 -23.33
C ALA A 38 -6.05 -10.30 -24.39
N ASN A 39 -5.17 -9.77 -25.24
CA ASN A 39 -4.50 -10.53 -26.30
C ASN A 39 -3.62 -11.67 -25.76
N ILE A 40 -3.07 -11.53 -24.55
CA ILE A 40 -2.29 -12.57 -23.88
C ILE A 40 -3.12 -13.44 -22.92
N GLY A 41 -4.45 -13.31 -22.95
CA GLY A 41 -5.36 -14.11 -22.11
C GLY A 41 -5.36 -13.75 -20.62
N MET A 42 -4.83 -12.57 -20.25
CA MET A 42 -4.73 -12.11 -18.86
C MET A 42 -5.86 -11.14 -18.46
N PHE A 43 -6.83 -10.88 -19.33
CA PHE A 43 -7.98 -10.02 -19.02
C PHE A 43 -9.29 -10.82 -18.92
N PRO A 44 -10.20 -10.53 -17.97
CA PRO A 44 -10.09 -9.51 -16.92
C PRO A 44 -9.03 -9.87 -15.88
N LEU A 45 -8.26 -8.87 -15.46
CA LEU A 45 -7.36 -9.03 -14.31
C LEU A 45 -8.24 -9.26 -13.08
N LYS A 46 -8.01 -10.39 -12.41
CA LYS A 46 -8.63 -10.73 -11.14
C LYS A 46 -7.55 -10.75 -10.08
N SER A 47 -7.88 -10.31 -8.87
CA SER A 47 -7.01 -10.54 -7.73
C SER A 47 -6.84 -12.04 -7.51
N SER A 48 -5.62 -12.47 -7.22
CA SER A 48 -5.37 -13.78 -6.63
C SER A 48 -5.86 -13.81 -5.17
N SER A 49 -5.63 -14.93 -4.49
CA SER A 49 -5.81 -15.03 -3.03
C SER A 49 -4.92 -14.03 -2.28
N VAL A 50 -5.34 -13.61 -1.09
CA VAL A 50 -4.54 -12.77 -0.19
C VAL A 50 -3.50 -13.65 0.50
N GLU A 51 -2.21 -13.41 0.20
CA GLU A 51 -1.11 -14.18 0.80
C GLU A 51 -0.46 -13.46 1.99
N VAL A 52 -0.54 -12.13 2.03
CA VAL A 52 0.11 -11.26 3.02
C VAL A 52 -0.91 -10.31 3.65
N PHE A 53 -0.98 -10.30 4.98
CA PHE A 53 -1.72 -9.31 5.75
C PHE A 53 -0.73 -8.27 6.29
N GLN A 54 -0.61 -7.11 5.64
CA GLN A 54 0.28 -6.04 6.08
C GLN A 54 -0.42 -5.15 7.12
N VAL A 55 0.21 -4.95 8.29
CA VAL A 55 -0.30 -4.16 9.41
C VAL A 55 0.58 -2.93 9.62
N ASN A 56 0.03 -1.74 9.37
CA ASN A 56 0.68 -0.50 9.75
C ASN A 56 0.39 -0.18 11.22
N MET A 57 1.40 -0.29 12.07
CA MET A 57 1.27 -0.17 13.53
C MET A 57 1.28 1.28 14.04
N GLY A 58 1.34 2.27 13.15
CA GLY A 58 1.39 3.69 13.48
C GLY A 58 2.43 4.46 12.67
N LYS A 59 2.63 5.73 13.03
CA LYS A 59 3.62 6.63 12.39
C LYS A 59 4.76 7.05 13.32
N MET A 60 4.74 6.60 14.57
CA MET A 60 5.87 6.77 15.50
C MET A 60 7.13 6.11 14.94
N CYS A 61 8.20 6.88 14.81
CA CYS A 61 9.51 6.41 14.37
C CYS A 61 10.61 7.15 15.14
N ASN A 62 11.76 6.53 15.35
CA ASN A 62 12.92 7.20 15.96
C ASN A 62 13.78 7.96 14.94
N GLN A 63 13.38 8.00 13.66
CA GLN A 63 14.08 8.68 12.58
C GLN A 63 13.11 9.52 11.73
N VAL A 64 13.66 10.51 11.01
CA VAL A 64 12.93 11.31 10.02
C VAL A 64 13.65 11.18 8.68
N CYS A 65 13.06 10.42 7.75
CA CYS A 65 13.67 10.12 6.45
C CYS A 65 13.10 11.03 5.36
N GLN A 66 13.96 11.62 4.51
CA GLN A 66 13.57 12.51 3.41
C GLN A 66 12.62 11.85 2.38
N HIS A 67 12.67 10.53 2.26
CA HIS A 67 11.85 9.75 1.32
C HIS A 67 10.75 8.94 2.03
N CYS A 68 10.39 9.32 3.27
CA CYS A 68 9.34 8.61 4.00
C CYS A 68 7.97 8.90 3.38
N HIS A 69 7.43 7.94 2.62
CA HIS A 69 6.16 8.10 1.93
C HIS A 69 4.94 8.27 2.87
N VAL A 70 5.07 7.88 4.15
CA VAL A 70 4.02 8.04 5.19
C VAL A 70 4.28 9.19 6.16
N ASP A 71 5.42 9.89 6.01
CA ASP A 71 5.84 11.01 6.86
C ASP A 71 5.99 10.62 8.35
N ALA A 72 6.54 9.45 8.63
CA ALA A 72 6.78 8.97 10.00
C ALA A 72 7.91 9.76 10.70
N GLY A 73 7.85 9.84 12.03
CA GLY A 73 8.79 10.64 12.82
C GLY A 73 8.60 10.52 14.34
N PRO A 74 9.51 11.08 15.14
CA PRO A 74 9.50 10.98 16.61
C PRO A 74 8.43 11.86 17.28
N ASP A 75 7.92 12.86 16.55
CA ASP A 75 6.84 13.76 16.96
C ASP A 75 5.45 13.20 16.65
N ARG A 76 5.38 12.09 15.91
CA ARG A 76 4.13 11.40 15.56
C ARG A 76 3.57 10.67 16.76
N LYS A 77 2.25 10.71 16.91
CA LYS A 77 1.51 10.10 18.04
C LYS A 77 0.56 9.00 17.62
N GLU A 78 0.43 8.79 16.31
CA GLU A 78 -0.37 7.72 15.74
C GLU A 78 0.29 6.38 16.07
N ILE A 79 -0.32 5.65 17.00
CA ILE A 79 0.10 4.33 17.46
C ILE A 79 -1.14 3.45 17.43
N MET A 80 -1.07 2.32 16.73
CA MET A 80 -2.15 1.34 16.69
C MET A 80 -2.44 0.81 18.10
N THR A 81 -3.71 0.83 18.50
CA THR A 81 -4.11 0.36 19.83
C THR A 81 -4.23 -1.16 19.87
N LYS A 82 -4.21 -1.71 21.09
CA LYS A 82 -4.34 -3.15 21.31
C LYS A 82 -5.69 -3.69 20.85
N GLU A 83 -6.74 -2.87 20.93
CA GLU A 83 -8.08 -3.20 20.49
C GLU A 83 -8.13 -3.43 18.98
N VAL A 84 -7.47 -2.56 18.20
CA VAL A 84 -7.35 -2.74 16.74
C VAL A 84 -6.52 -3.98 16.41
N MET A 85 -5.43 -4.23 17.14
CA MET A 85 -4.64 -5.45 16.96
C MET A 85 -5.45 -6.73 17.20
N LYS A 86 -6.37 -6.74 18.17
CA LYS A 86 -7.28 -7.88 18.38
C LYS A 86 -8.17 -8.12 17.15
N LEU A 87 -8.70 -7.06 16.54
CA LEU A 87 -9.46 -7.19 15.29
C LEU A 87 -8.61 -7.77 14.16
N CYS A 88 -7.33 -7.41 14.08
CA CYS A 88 -6.42 -8.04 13.12
C CYS A 88 -6.23 -9.53 13.41
N LEU A 89 -6.04 -9.92 14.67
CA LEU A 89 -5.94 -11.34 15.08
C LEU A 89 -7.22 -12.10 14.74
N ASP A 90 -8.39 -11.49 14.94
CA ASP A 90 -9.68 -12.11 14.61
C ASP A 90 -9.77 -12.41 13.11
N VAL A 91 -9.35 -11.49 12.24
CA VAL A 91 -9.29 -11.74 10.79
C VAL A 91 -8.28 -12.86 10.48
N LEU A 92 -7.07 -12.80 11.04
CA LEU A 92 -6.03 -13.80 10.82
C LEU A 92 -6.41 -15.21 11.29
N ALA A 93 -7.29 -15.33 12.29
CA ALA A 93 -7.77 -16.61 12.79
C ALA A 93 -8.78 -17.28 11.85
N HIS A 94 -9.52 -16.50 11.04
CA HIS A 94 -10.57 -17.01 10.16
C HIS A 94 -10.16 -17.09 8.68
N GLU A 95 -9.13 -16.34 8.28
CA GLU A 95 -8.63 -16.31 6.90
C GLU A 95 -7.37 -17.17 6.70
N ASP A 96 -7.26 -17.81 5.52
CA ASP A 96 -6.05 -18.56 5.12
C ASP A 96 -4.94 -17.63 4.59
N ILE A 97 -4.58 -16.64 5.40
CA ILE A 97 -3.45 -15.74 5.13
C ILE A 97 -2.27 -16.21 5.96
N LYS A 98 -1.12 -16.46 5.33
CA LYS A 98 0.02 -17.13 5.98
C LYS A 98 1.05 -16.16 6.54
N ILE A 99 1.25 -15.03 5.87
CA ILE A 99 2.30 -14.07 6.17
C ILE A 99 1.68 -12.81 6.76
N VAL A 100 2.21 -12.35 7.88
CA VAL A 100 1.83 -11.07 8.49
C VAL A 100 3.03 -10.12 8.41
N ASP A 101 2.88 -9.06 7.64
CA ASP A 101 3.93 -8.05 7.45
C ASP A 101 3.69 -6.87 8.39
N LEU A 102 4.62 -6.62 9.32
CA LEU A 102 4.49 -5.55 10.33
C LEU A 102 5.27 -4.32 9.89
N THR A 103 4.56 -3.22 9.65
CA THR A 103 5.10 -1.95 9.14
C THR A 103 4.63 -0.75 9.99
N GLY A 104 4.92 0.47 9.57
CA GLY A 104 4.50 1.70 10.24
C GLY A 104 5.47 2.86 9.99
N GLY A 105 5.74 3.62 11.06
CA GLY A 105 7.06 4.16 11.32
C GLY A 105 8.00 3.02 11.71
N ALA A 106 8.49 3.00 12.95
CA ALA A 106 9.22 1.87 13.50
C ALA A 106 8.24 0.98 14.31
N PRO A 107 7.77 -0.16 13.76
CA PRO A 107 6.72 -0.98 14.40
C PRO A 107 7.11 -1.45 15.81
N GLU A 108 8.40 -1.67 16.07
CA GLU A 108 8.96 -2.07 17.35
C GLU A 108 8.78 -1.02 18.47
N LEU A 109 8.47 0.24 18.11
CA LEU A 109 8.18 1.30 19.08
C LEU A 109 6.74 1.26 19.59
N ASN A 110 5.87 0.43 19.02
CA ASN A 110 4.53 0.23 19.57
C ASN A 110 4.64 -0.53 20.91
N PRO A 111 4.05 -0.05 22.02
CA PRO A 111 4.17 -0.71 23.33
C PRO A 111 3.60 -2.13 23.36
N ASN A 112 2.74 -2.49 22.41
CA ASN A 112 2.15 -3.82 22.29
C ASN A 112 2.85 -4.71 21.26
N PHE A 113 3.94 -4.26 20.63
CA PHE A 113 4.62 -4.96 19.53
C PHE A 113 4.93 -6.42 19.87
N ARG A 114 5.61 -6.64 21.00
CA ARG A 114 6.01 -8.00 21.41
C ARG A 114 4.80 -8.92 21.64
N TRP A 115 3.79 -8.43 22.35
CA TRP A 115 2.55 -9.17 22.57
C TRP A 115 1.90 -9.53 21.23
N PHE A 116 1.82 -8.59 20.29
CA PHE A 116 1.17 -8.82 19.01
C PHE A 116 1.90 -9.88 18.17
N VAL A 117 3.24 -9.83 18.12
CA VAL A 117 4.06 -10.86 17.46
C VAL A 117 3.85 -12.24 18.11
N GLU A 118 3.79 -12.31 19.43
CA GLU A 118 3.53 -13.56 20.15
C GLU A 118 2.14 -14.13 19.83
N GLU A 119 1.10 -13.29 19.76
CA GLU A 119 -0.25 -13.73 19.38
C GLU A 119 -0.35 -14.16 17.91
N ILE A 120 0.27 -13.41 16.98
CA ILE A 120 0.38 -13.81 15.57
C ILE A 120 1.03 -15.21 15.47
N LYS A 121 2.08 -15.45 16.26
CA LYS A 121 2.79 -16.73 16.23
C LYS A 121 1.95 -17.89 16.76
N LYS A 122 1.11 -17.66 17.77
CA LYS A 122 0.16 -18.66 18.29
C LYS A 122 -0.87 -19.09 17.25
N LEU A 123 -1.23 -18.21 16.31
CA LEU A 123 -2.10 -18.53 15.18
C LEU A 123 -1.39 -19.31 14.05
N GLY A 124 -0.12 -19.69 14.24
CA GLY A 124 0.64 -20.43 13.24
C GLY A 124 1.04 -19.60 12.01
N LYS A 125 0.94 -18.27 12.09
CA LYS A 125 1.32 -17.36 11.01
C LYS A 125 2.83 -17.04 11.06
N HIS A 126 3.35 -16.58 9.93
CA HIS A 126 4.76 -16.21 9.72
C HIS A 126 4.96 -14.70 9.78
#